data_AF-A0A9D4U3J3-F1
#
_entry.id   AF-A0A9D4U3J3-F1
#
_cell.length_a   1.000
_cell.length_b   1.000
_cell.length_c   1.000
_cell.angle_alpha   90.00
_cell.angle_beta   90.00
_cell.angle_gamma   90.00
#
_symmetry.space_group_name_H-M   'P 1'
#
loop_
_entity.id
_entity.type
_entity.pdbx_description
1 polymer ?
#
loop_
_entity_poly.entity_id
_entity_poly.type
_entity_poly.pdbx_seq_one_letter_code
_entity_poly.pdbx_strand_id
1 'polypeptide(L)'
;MSTCRRTTNIALTQQCQFLAEIAVQAQAHAGMDALKAAGNEAVRQGNYSSAIDLYAQALSSIDENMVDDIAALHSNCSFAHLKLGQLSEALDEANKCVSAKPEWSKGYFRSAEVYFAMRDYAAAEKSYEKSLSLSLDDQTIKKRLSLTREALDGFYFRQLLPGRDFCLTPSDIIERQIFSSAKQMQNFVYLVGDAKTREAVVVDAAWDVKGIRAIAAQDSMKLVGSVVTHYHFDHTGGTPPPPFDALGIKVPGVRELAVEDNVPVYINKFDAETVQISNDVPSSAIAKLEDSAIISVGSIKLHFIHTPGHTPGSQCILIPRPSQDLLLSGDTLFIGSCGRLDLPDCDAKAMFTSLQKKLASLPDSTRVYPGHDYGGPYTTIADERRKGFLRPISERDWLQQHRM
;
A
#
# COMPACT_ATOMS: atom_id res chain seq x y z
N MET A 1 -74.07 40.61 -21.84
CA MET A 1 -73.65 39.66 -20.77
C MET A 1 -72.84 38.44 -21.28
N SER A 2 -72.54 38.27 -22.58
CA SER A 2 -71.83 37.06 -23.07
C SER A 2 -70.30 37.16 -23.15
N THR A 3 -69.73 38.36 -23.08
CA THR A 3 -68.26 38.59 -23.19
C THR A 3 -67.50 38.39 -21.88
N CYS A 4 -68.12 38.64 -20.71
CA CYS A 4 -67.49 38.50 -19.40
C CYS A 4 -67.32 37.03 -18.94
N ARG A 5 -68.16 36.10 -19.43
CA ARG A 5 -68.07 34.65 -19.13
C ARG A 5 -66.98 33.93 -19.94
N ARG A 6 -66.55 34.46 -21.10
CA ARG A 6 -65.52 33.83 -21.94
C ARG A 6 -64.10 34.05 -21.41
N THR A 7 -63.81 35.24 -20.89
CA THR A 7 -62.49 35.58 -20.32
C THR A 7 -62.22 34.87 -19.00
N THR A 8 -63.23 34.69 -18.14
CA THR A 8 -63.11 33.92 -16.89
C THR A 8 -62.86 32.43 -17.13
N ASN A 9 -63.48 31.83 -18.16
CA ASN A 9 -63.27 30.42 -18.50
C ASN A 9 -61.86 30.15 -19.06
N ILE A 10 -61.30 31.07 -19.84
CA ILE A 10 -59.93 30.94 -20.37
C ILE A 10 -58.89 31.01 -19.23
N ALA A 11 -59.06 31.95 -18.29
CA ALA A 11 -58.16 32.10 -17.15
C ALA A 11 -58.19 30.89 -16.20
N LEU A 12 -59.37 30.34 -15.91
CA LEU A 12 -59.52 29.10 -15.12
C LEU A 12 -58.91 27.88 -15.81
N THR A 13 -59.02 27.79 -17.14
CA THR A 13 -58.45 26.68 -17.92
C THR A 13 -56.92 26.74 -17.93
N GLN A 14 -56.34 27.94 -18.13
CA GLN A 14 -54.89 28.15 -18.07
C GLN A 14 -54.33 27.86 -16.67
N GLN A 15 -55.06 28.25 -15.61
CA GLN A 15 -54.64 27.99 -14.25
C GLN A 15 -54.74 26.49 -13.87
N CYS A 16 -55.75 25.77 -14.36
CA CYS A 16 -55.83 24.31 -14.20
C CYS A 16 -54.75 23.57 -14.99
N GLN A 17 -54.38 24.02 -16.19
CA GLN A 17 -53.26 23.46 -16.96
C GLN A 17 -51.93 23.64 -16.23
N PHE A 18 -51.68 24.84 -15.70
CA PHE A 18 -50.47 25.14 -14.93
C PHE A 18 -50.36 24.28 -13.65
N LEU A 19 -51.46 24.10 -12.91
CA LEU A 19 -51.46 23.24 -11.72
C LEU A 19 -51.28 21.75 -12.07
N ALA A 20 -51.81 21.30 -13.21
CA ALA A 20 -51.61 19.93 -13.69
C ALA A 20 -50.15 19.68 -14.10
N GLU A 21 -49.51 20.64 -14.77
CA GLU A 21 -48.08 20.59 -15.10
C GLU A 21 -47.20 20.52 -13.84
N ILE A 22 -47.49 21.34 -12.83
CA ILE A 22 -46.80 21.29 -11.53
C ILE A 22 -46.96 19.93 -10.85
N ALA A 23 -48.16 19.33 -10.89
CA ALA A 23 -48.40 18.03 -10.27
C ALA A 23 -47.66 16.89 -10.99
N VAL A 24 -47.60 16.92 -12.33
CA VAL A 24 -46.84 15.96 -13.14
C VAL A 24 -45.35 16.09 -12.87
N GLN A 25 -44.82 17.32 -12.79
CA GLN A 25 -43.43 17.56 -12.42
C GLN A 25 -43.12 17.04 -11.02
N ALA A 26 -43.96 17.33 -10.03
CA ALA A 26 -43.79 16.85 -8.65
C ALA A 26 -43.78 15.32 -8.56
N GLN A 27 -44.63 14.63 -9.34
CA GLN A 27 -44.67 13.17 -9.39
C GLN A 27 -43.42 12.58 -10.07
N ALA A 28 -42.94 13.20 -11.15
CA ALA A 28 -41.71 12.79 -11.85
C ALA A 28 -40.47 12.96 -10.95
N HIS A 29 -40.39 14.09 -10.23
CA HIS A 29 -39.37 14.35 -9.21
C HIS A 29 -39.36 13.27 -8.12
N ALA A 30 -40.52 12.95 -7.55
CA ALA A 30 -40.63 11.91 -6.52
C ALA A 30 -40.20 10.52 -7.03
N GLY A 31 -40.47 10.21 -8.30
CA GLY A 31 -40.01 8.99 -8.96
C GLY A 31 -38.49 8.95 -9.15
N MET A 32 -37.89 10.07 -9.57
CA MET A 32 -36.43 10.20 -9.74
C MET A 32 -35.69 10.05 -8.40
N ASP A 33 -36.18 10.71 -7.34
CA ASP A 33 -35.57 10.61 -6.00
C ASP A 33 -35.61 9.18 -5.46
N ALA A 34 -36.71 8.45 -5.69
CA ALA A 34 -36.83 7.04 -5.33
C ALA A 34 -35.82 6.16 -6.08
N LEU A 35 -35.63 6.38 -7.38
CA LEU A 35 -34.65 5.65 -8.19
C LEU A 35 -33.22 5.94 -7.74
N LYS A 36 -32.88 7.21 -7.49
CA LYS A 36 -31.58 7.62 -6.96
C LYS A 36 -31.30 6.99 -5.58
N ALA A 37 -32.30 6.95 -4.70
CA ALA A 37 -32.18 6.32 -3.38
C ALA A 37 -31.99 4.79 -3.50
N ALA A 38 -32.75 4.13 -4.38
CA ALA A 38 -32.59 2.70 -4.66
C ALA A 38 -31.20 2.39 -5.24
N GLY A 39 -30.69 3.22 -6.15
CA GLY A 39 -29.35 3.06 -6.70
C GLY A 39 -28.27 3.20 -5.62
N ASN A 40 -28.41 4.18 -4.72
CA ASN A 40 -27.50 4.34 -3.58
C ASN A 40 -27.52 3.14 -2.63
N GLU A 41 -28.69 2.52 -2.43
CA GLU A 41 -28.81 1.29 -1.66
C GLU A 41 -28.14 0.11 -2.37
N ALA A 42 -28.34 -0.04 -3.68
CA ALA A 42 -27.65 -1.06 -4.47
C ALA A 42 -26.11 -0.89 -4.38
N VAL A 43 -25.60 0.34 -4.39
CA VAL A 43 -24.17 0.62 -4.14
C VAL A 43 -23.73 0.17 -2.75
N ARG A 44 -24.53 0.45 -1.69
CA ARG A 44 -24.23 -0.01 -0.32
C ARG A 44 -24.18 -1.53 -0.21
N GLN A 45 -24.98 -2.23 -1.02
CA GLN A 45 -25.01 -3.70 -1.10
C GLN A 45 -23.94 -4.29 -2.02
N GLY A 46 -23.15 -3.46 -2.72
CA GLY A 46 -22.15 -3.91 -3.71
C GLY A 46 -22.75 -4.34 -5.06
N ASN A 47 -24.05 -4.12 -5.27
CA ASN A 47 -24.76 -4.45 -6.50
C ASN A 47 -24.59 -3.33 -7.55
N TYR A 48 -23.36 -3.12 -8.01
CA TYR A 48 -23.02 -1.98 -8.88
C TYR A 48 -23.73 -1.98 -10.23
N SER A 49 -23.95 -3.14 -10.86
CA SER A 49 -24.70 -3.23 -12.13
C SER A 49 -26.13 -2.74 -11.97
N SER A 50 -26.83 -3.19 -10.92
CA SER A 50 -28.19 -2.73 -10.62
C SER A 50 -28.22 -1.23 -10.26
N ALA A 51 -27.21 -0.73 -9.58
CA ALA A 51 -27.10 0.71 -9.29
C ALA A 51 -27.03 1.54 -10.58
N ILE A 52 -26.22 1.11 -11.56
CA ILE A 52 -26.10 1.77 -12.87
C ILE A 52 -27.45 1.82 -13.57
N ASP A 53 -28.19 0.70 -13.62
CA ASP A 53 -29.51 0.63 -14.26
C ASP A 53 -30.52 1.59 -13.59
N LEU A 54 -30.48 1.70 -12.26
CA LEU A 54 -31.35 2.58 -11.49
C LEU A 54 -31.01 4.06 -11.71
N TYR A 55 -29.73 4.41 -11.76
CA TYR A 55 -29.30 5.78 -12.06
C TYR A 55 -29.59 6.16 -13.51
N ALA A 56 -29.45 5.23 -14.47
CA ALA A 56 -29.81 5.46 -15.87
C ALA A 56 -31.31 5.72 -16.03
N GLN A 57 -32.16 4.98 -15.31
CA GLN A 57 -33.60 5.26 -15.25
C GLN A 57 -33.88 6.64 -14.66
N ALA A 58 -33.22 7.02 -13.56
CA ALA A 58 -33.37 8.35 -12.96
C ALA A 58 -32.99 9.47 -13.94
N LEU A 59 -31.88 9.31 -14.67
CA LEU A 59 -31.41 10.25 -15.69
C LEU A 59 -32.37 10.35 -16.89
N SER A 60 -33.09 9.28 -17.24
CA SER A 60 -34.02 9.29 -18.37
C SER A 60 -35.30 10.11 -18.13
N SER A 61 -35.63 10.37 -16.86
CA SER A 61 -36.86 11.07 -16.45
C SER A 61 -36.60 12.40 -15.74
N ILE A 62 -35.35 12.84 -15.65
CA ILE A 62 -34.96 14.05 -14.90
C ILE A 62 -35.19 15.32 -15.74
N ASP A 63 -35.63 16.39 -15.07
CA ASP A 63 -35.71 17.72 -15.69
C ASP A 63 -34.28 18.28 -15.88
N GLU A 64 -33.99 18.79 -17.08
CA GLU A 64 -32.68 19.33 -17.46
C GLU A 64 -32.20 20.49 -16.57
N ASN A 65 -33.12 21.19 -15.89
CA ASN A 65 -32.80 22.27 -14.97
C ASN A 65 -32.31 21.78 -13.60
N MET A 66 -32.44 20.48 -13.29
CA MET A 66 -31.98 19.88 -12.03
C MET A 66 -30.48 19.57 -12.03
N VAL A 67 -29.66 20.60 -12.28
CA VAL A 67 -28.21 20.47 -12.47
C VAL A 67 -27.51 19.72 -11.33
N ASP A 68 -27.93 19.95 -10.07
CA ASP A 68 -27.35 19.30 -8.90
C ASP A 68 -27.60 17.79 -8.87
N ASP A 69 -28.80 17.37 -9.23
CA ASP A 69 -29.19 15.96 -9.26
C ASP A 69 -28.60 15.23 -10.45
N ILE A 70 -28.56 15.88 -11.63
CA ILE A 70 -27.86 15.38 -12.82
C ILE A 70 -26.39 15.13 -12.49
N ALA A 71 -25.70 16.10 -11.90
CA ALA A 71 -24.30 15.96 -11.51
C ALA A 71 -24.12 14.84 -10.47
N ALA A 72 -25.01 14.76 -9.47
CA ALA A 72 -24.94 13.71 -8.45
C ALA A 72 -25.15 12.30 -9.02
N LEU A 73 -26.09 12.12 -9.96
CA LEU A 73 -26.34 10.85 -10.65
C LEU A 73 -25.12 10.42 -11.46
N HIS A 74 -24.58 11.30 -12.30
CA HIS A 74 -23.36 11.02 -13.07
C HIS A 74 -22.15 10.70 -12.17
N SER A 75 -21.98 11.43 -11.04
CA SER A 75 -20.94 11.13 -10.05
C SER A 75 -21.07 9.73 -9.43
N ASN A 76 -22.31 9.26 -9.22
CA ASN A 76 -22.58 7.94 -8.68
C ASN A 76 -22.47 6.83 -9.72
N CYS A 77 -22.92 7.07 -10.97
CA CYS A 77 -22.67 6.18 -12.11
C CYS A 77 -21.18 5.96 -12.32
N SER A 78 -20.38 7.03 -12.35
CA SER A 78 -18.93 6.96 -12.48
C SER A 78 -18.30 6.06 -11.41
N PHE A 79 -18.73 6.20 -10.16
CA PHE A 79 -18.28 5.34 -9.08
C PHE A 79 -18.67 3.87 -9.27
N ALA A 80 -19.91 3.59 -9.66
CA ALA A 80 -20.38 2.22 -9.88
C ALA A 80 -19.63 1.55 -11.04
N HIS A 81 -19.44 2.24 -12.16
CA HIS A 81 -18.63 1.77 -13.28
C HIS A 81 -17.18 1.51 -12.87
N LEU A 82 -16.57 2.43 -12.10
CA LEU A 82 -15.21 2.26 -11.58
C LEU A 82 -15.09 0.98 -10.72
N LYS A 83 -16.09 0.68 -9.89
CA LYS A 83 -16.12 -0.53 -9.07
C LYS A 83 -16.27 -1.82 -9.87
N LEU A 84 -16.87 -1.75 -11.06
CA LEU A 84 -16.93 -2.85 -12.02
C LEU A 84 -15.70 -2.95 -12.93
N GLY A 85 -14.73 -2.03 -12.81
CA GLY A 85 -13.56 -1.97 -13.70
C GLY A 85 -13.86 -1.42 -15.11
N GLN A 86 -15.04 -0.84 -15.31
CA GLN A 86 -15.48 -0.22 -16.56
C GLN A 86 -14.92 1.20 -16.66
N LEU A 87 -13.61 1.31 -16.89
CA LEU A 87 -12.86 2.57 -16.75
C LEU A 87 -13.25 3.63 -17.78
N SER A 88 -13.61 3.23 -19.00
CA SER A 88 -14.01 4.18 -20.06
C SER A 88 -15.35 4.83 -19.71
N GLU A 89 -16.34 4.02 -19.37
CA GLU A 89 -17.68 4.45 -18.97
C GLU A 89 -17.62 5.27 -17.68
N ALA A 90 -16.78 4.86 -16.72
CA ALA A 90 -16.56 5.61 -15.50
C ALA A 90 -16.01 7.03 -15.76
N LEU A 91 -15.11 7.16 -16.74
CA LEU A 91 -14.54 8.45 -17.12
C LEU A 91 -15.56 9.32 -17.86
N ASP A 92 -16.34 8.74 -18.76
CA ASP A 92 -17.40 9.44 -19.48
C ASP A 92 -18.44 10.02 -18.50
N GLU A 93 -18.88 9.23 -17.53
CA GLU A 93 -19.79 9.67 -16.47
C GLU A 93 -19.17 10.75 -15.58
N ALA A 94 -17.88 10.64 -15.23
CA ALA A 94 -17.18 11.69 -14.49
C ALA A 94 -17.11 13.01 -15.27
N ASN A 95 -16.86 12.93 -16.58
CA ASN A 95 -16.82 14.10 -17.45
C ASN A 95 -18.21 14.74 -17.58
N LYS A 96 -19.29 13.96 -17.73
CA LYS A 96 -20.67 14.47 -17.71
C LYS A 96 -20.99 15.18 -16.39
N CYS A 97 -20.54 14.64 -15.26
CA CYS A 97 -20.67 15.29 -13.96
C CYS A 97 -19.95 16.66 -13.91
N VAL A 98 -18.72 16.74 -14.43
CA VAL A 98 -17.96 18.00 -14.50
C VAL A 98 -18.61 18.99 -15.46
N SER A 99 -19.12 18.54 -16.60
CA SER A 99 -19.84 19.38 -17.57
C SER A 99 -21.14 19.94 -16.99
N ALA A 100 -21.89 19.13 -16.23
CA ALA A 100 -23.11 19.57 -15.58
C ALA A 100 -22.82 20.61 -14.49
N LYS A 101 -21.79 20.39 -13.66
CA LYS A 101 -21.48 21.27 -12.51
C LYS A 101 -19.96 21.54 -12.36
N PRO A 102 -19.38 22.45 -13.16
CA PRO A 102 -17.93 22.67 -13.25
C PRO A 102 -17.26 23.21 -11.98
N GLU A 103 -18.01 23.76 -11.04
CA GLU A 103 -17.56 24.28 -9.74
C GLU A 103 -17.65 23.23 -8.62
N TRP A 104 -18.15 22.03 -8.90
CA TRP A 104 -18.28 20.98 -7.90
C TRP A 104 -17.04 20.09 -7.83
N SER A 105 -16.34 20.18 -6.71
CA SER A 105 -15.11 19.42 -6.42
C SER A 105 -15.25 17.91 -6.67
N LYS A 106 -16.42 17.32 -6.38
CA LYS A 106 -16.65 15.86 -6.48
C LYS A 106 -16.59 15.34 -7.91
N GLY A 107 -16.94 16.14 -8.92
CA GLY A 107 -16.83 15.73 -10.32
C GLY A 107 -15.38 15.45 -10.71
N TYR A 108 -14.49 16.41 -10.43
CA TYR A 108 -13.05 16.25 -10.69
C TYR A 108 -12.42 15.15 -9.84
N PHE A 109 -12.88 14.97 -8.60
CA PHE A 109 -12.45 13.84 -7.77
C PHE A 109 -12.78 12.49 -8.45
N ARG A 110 -13.98 12.34 -9.03
CA ARG A 110 -14.34 11.12 -9.77
C ARG A 110 -13.43 10.91 -10.98
N SER A 111 -13.20 11.93 -11.80
CA SER A 111 -12.27 11.84 -12.93
C SER A 111 -10.88 11.42 -12.46
N ALA A 112 -10.38 12.00 -11.35
CA ALA A 112 -9.08 11.68 -10.79
C ALA A 112 -8.97 10.22 -10.32
N GLU A 113 -9.99 9.70 -9.63
CA GLU A 113 -10.04 8.29 -9.22
C GLU A 113 -10.01 7.33 -10.43
N VAL A 114 -10.70 7.70 -11.52
CA VAL A 114 -10.70 6.91 -12.76
C VAL A 114 -9.33 6.96 -13.45
N TYR A 115 -8.73 8.15 -13.61
CA TYR A 115 -7.38 8.30 -14.15
C TYR A 115 -6.34 7.54 -13.31
N PHE A 116 -6.46 7.56 -11.99
CA PHE A 116 -5.60 6.79 -11.10
C PHE A 116 -5.74 5.28 -11.36
N ALA A 117 -6.97 4.78 -11.52
CA ALA A 117 -7.22 3.38 -11.84
C ALA A 117 -6.71 2.99 -13.25
N MET A 118 -6.76 3.92 -14.20
CA MET A 118 -6.16 3.78 -15.53
C MET A 118 -4.61 3.85 -15.51
N ARG A 119 -4.01 4.20 -14.36
CA ARG A 119 -2.57 4.49 -14.20
C ARG A 119 -2.09 5.69 -15.01
N ASP A 120 -3.00 6.57 -15.43
CA ASP A 120 -2.67 7.89 -15.97
C ASP A 120 -2.50 8.87 -14.81
N TYR A 121 -1.37 8.74 -14.10
CA TYR A 121 -1.11 9.52 -12.89
C TYR A 121 -0.93 11.02 -13.18
N ALA A 122 -0.53 11.40 -14.40
CA ALA A 122 -0.40 12.79 -14.79
C ALA A 122 -1.78 13.45 -14.93
N ALA A 123 -2.73 12.78 -15.60
CA ALA A 123 -4.11 13.25 -15.65
C ALA A 123 -4.78 13.22 -14.27
N ALA A 124 -4.53 12.17 -13.47
CA ALA A 124 -5.05 12.06 -12.11
C ALA A 124 -4.58 13.22 -11.23
N GLU A 125 -3.29 13.57 -11.26
CA GLU A 125 -2.73 14.70 -10.49
C GLU A 125 -3.47 15.99 -10.82
N LYS A 126 -3.56 16.32 -12.12
CA LYS A 126 -4.27 17.52 -12.59
C LYS A 126 -5.72 17.56 -12.11
N SER A 127 -6.43 16.43 -12.16
CA SER A 127 -7.82 16.35 -11.70
C SER A 127 -7.94 16.45 -10.16
N TYR A 128 -7.05 15.86 -9.38
CA TYR A 128 -7.03 16.03 -7.92
C TYR A 128 -6.69 17.46 -7.50
N GLU A 129 -5.72 18.11 -8.15
CA GLU A 129 -5.39 19.51 -7.88
C GLU A 129 -6.58 20.42 -8.16
N LYS A 130 -7.28 20.20 -9.27
CA LYS A 130 -8.50 20.93 -9.58
C LYS A 130 -9.59 20.66 -8.54
N SER A 131 -9.80 19.41 -8.14
CA SER A 131 -10.73 19.03 -7.08
C SER A 131 -10.42 19.71 -5.75
N LEU A 132 -9.15 19.73 -5.32
CA LEU A 132 -8.69 20.37 -4.09
C LEU A 132 -8.85 21.89 -4.13
N SER A 133 -8.67 22.51 -5.30
CA SER A 133 -8.89 23.96 -5.46
C SER A 133 -10.34 24.39 -5.22
N LEU A 134 -11.29 23.47 -5.39
CA LEU A 134 -12.74 23.69 -5.21
C LEU A 134 -13.24 23.23 -3.84
N SER A 135 -12.49 22.39 -3.12
CA SER A 135 -12.78 21.96 -1.75
C SER A 135 -11.50 22.04 -0.93
N LEU A 136 -11.25 23.23 -0.39
CA LEU A 136 -10.05 23.52 0.36
C LEU A 136 -9.98 22.66 1.61
N ASP A 137 -8.78 22.13 1.87
CA ASP A 137 -8.45 21.34 3.06
C ASP A 137 -9.11 19.95 3.17
N ASP A 138 -9.62 19.40 2.07
CA ASP A 138 -10.09 18.01 2.06
C ASP A 138 -8.90 17.03 2.20
N GLN A 139 -8.82 16.37 3.35
CA GLN A 139 -7.77 15.40 3.68
C GLN A 139 -7.79 14.16 2.79
N THR A 140 -8.97 13.76 2.30
CA THR A 140 -9.10 12.64 1.35
C THR A 140 -8.43 12.99 0.05
N ILE A 141 -8.71 14.18 -0.50
CA ILE A 141 -8.11 14.64 -1.75
C ILE A 141 -6.60 14.79 -1.59
N LYS A 142 -6.13 15.41 -0.49
CA LYS A 142 -4.69 15.54 -0.19
C LYS A 142 -3.98 14.19 -0.15
N LYS A 143 -4.57 13.20 0.52
CA LYS A 143 -4.01 11.86 0.58
C LYS A 143 -3.92 11.22 -0.81
N ARG A 144 -4.99 11.30 -1.61
CA ARG A 144 -5.01 10.73 -2.97
C ARG A 144 -4.02 11.43 -3.91
N LEU A 145 -3.88 12.75 -3.80
CA LEU A 145 -2.87 13.52 -4.52
C LEU A 145 -1.45 13.10 -4.14
N SER A 146 -1.18 12.88 -2.84
CA SER A 146 0.11 12.37 -2.37
C SER A 146 0.45 11.00 -2.98
N LEU A 147 -0.49 10.06 -2.99
CA LEU A 147 -0.30 8.74 -3.62
C LEU A 147 -0.05 8.85 -5.13
N THR A 148 -0.72 9.80 -5.79
CA THR A 148 -0.56 10.05 -7.23
C THR A 148 0.83 10.59 -7.55
N ARG A 149 1.35 11.51 -6.73
CA ARG A 149 2.72 12.04 -6.87
C ARG A 149 3.79 10.99 -6.62
N GLU A 150 3.58 10.12 -5.63
CA GLU A 150 4.45 8.96 -5.40
C GLU A 150 4.43 8.02 -6.62
N ALA A 151 3.26 7.79 -7.22
CA ALA A 151 3.14 7.02 -8.46
C ALA A 151 3.90 7.67 -9.64
N LEU A 152 3.91 8.99 -9.74
CA LEU A 152 4.70 9.70 -10.76
C LEU A 152 6.22 9.51 -10.56
N ASP A 153 6.70 9.56 -9.31
CA ASP A 153 8.10 9.26 -8.96
C ASP A 153 8.45 7.79 -9.30
N GLY A 154 7.50 6.88 -9.12
CA GLY A 154 7.62 5.48 -9.50
C GLY A 154 8.29 4.58 -8.47
N PHE A 155 8.69 5.12 -7.32
CA PHE A 155 9.26 4.35 -6.22
C PHE A 155 8.38 4.43 -4.98
N TYR A 156 7.94 3.28 -4.50
CA TYR A 156 7.21 3.15 -3.24
C TYR A 156 8.14 2.59 -2.15
N PHE A 157 8.19 3.27 -1.02
CA PHE A 157 9.01 2.86 0.13
C PHE A 157 8.35 3.22 1.45
N ARG A 158 8.21 2.23 2.33
CA ARG A 158 7.86 2.42 3.75
C ARG A 158 8.84 1.65 4.61
N GLN A 159 9.27 2.27 5.70
CA GLN A 159 9.96 1.62 6.81
C GLN A 159 9.00 1.63 7.99
N LEU A 160 8.64 0.44 8.47
CA LEU A 160 7.65 0.24 9.51
C LEU A 160 8.31 -0.27 10.78
N LEU A 161 7.85 0.20 11.94
CA LEU A 161 8.37 -0.20 13.25
C LEU A 161 7.21 -0.65 14.18
N PRO A 162 7.32 -1.80 14.88
CA PRO A 162 6.33 -2.22 15.85
C PRO A 162 6.13 -1.19 16.95
N GLY A 163 4.87 -0.95 17.33
CA GLY A 163 4.49 0.07 18.30
C GLY A 163 4.48 1.51 17.78
N ARG A 164 5.00 1.76 16.58
CA ARG A 164 4.85 3.03 15.87
C ARG A 164 3.81 2.93 14.76
N ASP A 165 3.97 1.95 13.87
CA ASP A 165 3.16 1.83 12.65
C ASP A 165 2.21 0.62 12.69
N PHE A 166 2.68 -0.51 13.22
CA PHE A 166 1.94 -1.77 13.36
C PHE A 166 2.15 -2.36 14.76
N CYS A 167 1.52 -3.48 15.12
CA CYS A 167 1.51 -4.00 16.49
C CYS A 167 0.92 -3.01 17.52
N LEU A 168 -0.13 -2.27 17.14
CA LEU A 168 -0.70 -1.17 17.93
C LEU A 168 -1.79 -1.61 18.90
N THR A 169 -2.77 -2.37 18.39
CA THR A 169 -3.98 -2.73 19.13
C THR A 169 -4.18 -4.24 19.09
N PRO A 170 -3.71 -4.99 20.11
CA PRO A 170 -3.89 -6.43 20.14
C PRO A 170 -5.36 -6.80 20.35
N SER A 171 -5.84 -7.82 19.66
CA SER A 171 -7.21 -8.31 19.76
C SER A 171 -7.40 -9.33 20.89
N ASP A 172 -6.33 -10.00 21.33
CA ASP A 172 -6.36 -10.99 22.41
C ASP A 172 -5.07 -10.98 23.27
N ILE A 173 -4.98 -11.93 24.22
CA ILE A 173 -3.86 -12.05 25.15
C ILE A 173 -2.58 -12.54 24.45
N ILE A 174 -2.71 -13.38 23.41
CA ILE A 174 -1.59 -13.91 22.65
C ILE A 174 -0.97 -12.79 21.81
N GLU A 175 -1.80 -12.07 21.04
CA GLU A 175 -1.35 -10.90 20.28
C GLU A 175 -0.75 -9.83 21.20
N ARG A 176 -1.30 -9.63 22.40
CA ARG A 176 -0.71 -8.70 23.38
C ARG A 176 0.72 -9.09 23.74
N GLN A 177 0.97 -10.37 23.96
CA GLN A 177 2.32 -10.86 24.26
C GLN A 177 3.25 -10.69 23.05
N ILE A 178 2.80 -11.11 21.86
CA ILE A 178 3.56 -10.98 20.60
C ILE A 178 3.91 -9.52 20.33
N PHE A 179 2.96 -8.60 20.45
CA PHE A 179 3.17 -7.18 20.18
C PHE A 179 4.08 -6.53 21.22
N SER A 180 4.03 -6.99 22.48
CA SER A 180 4.99 -6.56 23.50
C SER A 180 6.42 -6.98 23.13
N SER A 181 6.61 -8.21 22.68
CA SER A 181 7.91 -8.71 22.22
C SER A 181 8.39 -7.97 20.97
N ALA A 182 7.52 -7.74 19.99
CA ALA A 182 7.84 -7.00 18.77
C ALA A 182 8.40 -5.59 19.08
N LYS A 183 7.74 -4.88 20.02
CA LYS A 183 8.18 -3.54 20.46
C LYS A 183 9.55 -3.56 21.14
N GLN A 184 9.91 -4.64 21.82
CA GLN A 184 11.23 -4.79 22.45
C GLN A 184 12.30 -5.12 21.41
N MET A 185 11.97 -5.98 20.44
CA MET A 185 12.89 -6.37 19.38
C MET A 185 13.21 -5.22 18.43
N GLN A 186 12.28 -4.29 18.23
CA GLN A 186 12.46 -3.10 17.39
C GLN A 186 12.85 -3.46 15.95
N ASN A 187 12.27 -4.54 15.40
CA ASN A 187 12.56 -4.96 14.04
C ASN A 187 11.93 -3.98 13.04
N PHE A 188 12.66 -3.61 12.00
CA PHE A 188 12.09 -2.89 10.88
C PHE A 188 11.48 -3.87 9.87
N VAL A 189 10.29 -3.52 9.40
CA VAL A 189 9.64 -4.16 8.26
C VAL A 189 9.60 -3.16 7.12
N TYR A 190 9.95 -3.58 5.91
CA TYR A 190 9.97 -2.68 4.75
C TYR A 190 8.89 -3.04 3.75
N LEU A 191 8.23 -2.03 3.19
CA LEU A 191 7.46 -2.18 1.97
C LEU A 191 8.20 -1.49 0.84
N VAL A 192 8.51 -2.22 -0.24
CA VAL A 192 9.28 -1.71 -1.37
C VAL A 192 8.58 -2.09 -2.66
N GLY A 193 8.36 -1.15 -3.56
CA GLY A 193 7.60 -1.45 -4.77
C GLY A 193 7.64 -0.38 -5.84
N ASP A 194 6.97 -0.70 -6.95
CA ASP A 194 6.73 0.22 -8.05
C ASP A 194 5.40 0.94 -7.82
N ALA A 195 5.52 2.24 -7.52
CA ALA A 195 4.37 3.09 -7.26
C ALA A 195 3.50 3.31 -8.51
N LYS A 196 3.97 3.01 -9.73
CA LYS A 196 3.20 3.07 -10.98
C LYS A 196 2.37 1.81 -11.21
N THR A 197 2.90 0.63 -10.89
CA THR A 197 2.12 -0.61 -11.02
C THR A 197 1.24 -0.87 -9.81
N ARG A 198 1.51 -0.16 -8.70
CA ARG A 198 0.94 -0.39 -7.37
C ARG A 198 1.28 -1.77 -6.82
N GLU A 199 2.44 -2.31 -7.18
CA GLU A 199 2.92 -3.60 -6.68
C GLU A 199 4.09 -3.39 -5.73
N ALA A 200 4.09 -4.10 -4.61
CA ALA A 200 5.15 -4.06 -3.62
C ALA A 200 5.49 -5.46 -3.13
N VAL A 201 6.72 -5.61 -2.64
CA VAL A 201 7.10 -6.69 -1.74
C VAL A 201 7.17 -6.17 -0.33
N VAL A 202 6.98 -7.07 0.63
CA VAL A 202 7.33 -6.83 2.02
C VAL A 202 8.62 -7.53 2.35
N VAL A 203 9.51 -6.86 3.09
CA VAL A 203 10.77 -7.41 3.57
C VAL A 203 10.66 -7.64 5.08
N ASP A 204 10.99 -8.85 5.51
CA ASP A 204 10.99 -9.31 6.91
C ASP A 204 9.63 -9.19 7.60
N ALA A 205 8.58 -9.70 6.94
CA ALA A 205 7.22 -9.68 7.46
C ALA A 205 7.06 -10.60 8.68
N ALA A 206 7.02 -10.02 9.88
CA ALA A 206 6.77 -10.70 11.14
C ALA A 206 5.80 -9.91 12.05
N TRP A 207 5.35 -10.56 13.13
CA TRP A 207 4.57 -10.02 14.25
C TRP A 207 3.09 -9.72 14.00
N ASP A 208 2.77 -8.81 13.08
CA ASP A 208 1.39 -8.34 12.81
C ASP A 208 1.20 -8.14 11.30
N VAL A 209 1.11 -9.28 10.60
CA VAL A 209 0.92 -9.33 9.14
C VAL A 209 -0.37 -8.62 8.72
N LYS A 210 -1.42 -8.66 9.55
CA LYS A 210 -2.67 -7.93 9.32
C LYS A 210 -2.43 -6.42 9.30
N GLY A 211 -1.70 -5.87 10.27
CA GLY A 211 -1.31 -4.47 10.31
C GLY A 211 -0.47 -4.06 9.10
N ILE A 212 0.51 -4.90 8.73
CA ILE A 212 1.35 -4.68 7.54
C ILE A 212 0.50 -4.63 6.26
N ARG A 213 -0.41 -5.59 6.07
CA ARG A 213 -1.36 -5.61 4.93
C ARG A 213 -2.26 -4.38 4.93
N ALA A 214 -2.75 -3.97 6.10
CA ALA A 214 -3.60 -2.79 6.21
C ALA A 214 -2.88 -1.52 5.76
N ILE A 215 -1.60 -1.37 6.09
CA ILE A 215 -0.76 -0.25 5.64
C ILE A 215 -0.57 -0.30 4.11
N ALA A 216 -0.20 -1.45 3.55
CA ALA A 216 -0.08 -1.61 2.09
C ALA A 216 -1.40 -1.29 1.37
N ALA A 217 -2.53 -1.79 1.88
CA ALA A 217 -3.85 -1.52 1.33
C ALA A 217 -4.25 -0.04 1.47
N GLN A 218 -3.92 0.60 2.58
CA GLN A 218 -4.15 2.03 2.81
C GLN A 218 -3.40 2.90 1.80
N ASP A 219 -2.24 2.45 1.37
CA ASP A 219 -1.43 3.04 0.31
C ASP A 219 -1.88 2.58 -1.09
N SER A 220 -2.94 1.80 -1.24
CA SER A 220 -3.37 1.24 -2.53
C SER A 220 -2.26 0.44 -3.22
N MET A 221 -1.49 -0.34 -2.46
CA MET A 221 -0.47 -1.26 -2.95
C MET A 221 -0.97 -2.71 -2.84
N LYS A 222 -0.66 -3.51 -3.86
CA LYS A 222 -0.83 -4.95 -3.88
C LYS A 222 0.51 -5.61 -3.50
N LEU A 223 0.50 -6.48 -2.49
CA LEU A 223 1.65 -7.30 -2.18
C LEU A 223 1.78 -8.41 -3.24
N VAL A 224 2.96 -8.55 -3.84
CA VAL A 224 3.26 -9.54 -4.89
C VAL A 224 4.40 -10.49 -4.51
N GLY A 225 4.97 -10.32 -3.33
CA GLY A 225 6.07 -11.15 -2.82
C GLY A 225 6.41 -10.80 -1.37
N SER A 226 7.01 -11.77 -0.69
CA SER A 226 7.68 -11.57 0.59
C SER A 226 9.17 -11.81 0.38
N VAL A 227 10.02 -10.97 0.96
CA VAL A 227 11.47 -11.12 0.96
C VAL A 227 11.91 -11.32 2.40
N VAL A 228 12.85 -12.24 2.61
CA VAL A 228 13.44 -12.51 3.92
C VAL A 228 14.93 -12.25 3.85
N THR A 229 15.45 -11.42 4.74
CA THR A 229 16.89 -11.14 4.85
C THR A 229 17.65 -12.29 5.49
N HIS A 230 17.06 -12.97 6.48
CA HIS A 230 17.61 -14.15 7.14
C HIS A 230 16.54 -14.89 7.98
N TYR A 231 16.84 -16.11 8.45
CA TYR A 231 15.81 -17.03 8.97
C TYR A 231 15.21 -16.73 10.36
N HIS A 232 15.73 -15.76 11.12
CA HIS A 232 15.30 -15.59 12.52
C HIS A 232 13.81 -15.23 12.64
N PHE A 233 13.20 -15.70 13.74
CA PHE A 233 11.75 -15.67 13.91
C PHE A 233 11.17 -14.25 13.99
N ASP A 234 11.97 -13.27 14.38
CA ASP A 234 11.64 -11.86 14.43
C ASP A 234 11.69 -11.17 13.05
N HIS A 235 12.20 -11.85 12.03
CA HIS A 235 12.17 -11.44 10.62
C HIS A 235 11.21 -12.28 9.78
N THR A 236 10.98 -13.54 10.16
CA THR A 236 10.12 -14.45 9.38
C THR A 236 8.78 -14.75 10.01
N GLY A 237 8.62 -14.57 11.31
CA GLY A 237 7.62 -15.26 12.12
C GLY A 237 8.06 -16.69 12.45
N GLY A 238 7.09 -17.55 12.76
CA GLY A 238 7.33 -18.96 13.06
C GLY A 238 7.54 -19.23 14.54
N THR A 239 8.13 -20.40 14.85
CA THR A 239 8.37 -20.79 16.25
C THR A 239 9.54 -20.00 16.84
N PRO A 240 9.35 -19.25 17.95
CA PRO A 240 10.46 -18.57 18.63
C PRO A 240 11.45 -19.59 19.24
N PRO A 241 12.69 -19.20 19.59
CA PRO A 241 13.65 -20.12 20.18
C PRO A 241 13.30 -20.48 21.64
N PRO A 242 13.80 -21.61 22.16
CA PRO A 242 13.68 -21.94 23.58
C PRO A 242 14.24 -20.84 24.51
N PRO A 243 13.60 -20.58 25.67
CA PRO A 243 12.42 -21.25 26.22
C PRO A 243 11.08 -20.64 25.76
N PHE A 244 11.08 -19.72 24.81
CA PHE A 244 9.89 -18.99 24.38
C PHE A 244 8.93 -19.84 23.52
N ASP A 245 9.39 -20.99 23.04
CA ASP A 245 8.60 -22.00 22.32
C ASP A 245 7.69 -22.85 23.22
N ALA A 246 7.87 -22.81 24.54
CA ALA A 246 7.17 -23.68 25.50
C ALA A 246 5.64 -23.59 25.45
N LEU A 247 5.10 -22.46 24.97
CA LEU A 247 3.66 -22.23 24.83
C LEU A 247 3.09 -22.71 23.49
N GLY A 248 3.93 -23.17 22.56
CA GLY A 248 3.53 -23.58 21.21
C GLY A 248 2.98 -22.43 20.35
N ILE A 249 3.18 -21.17 20.76
CA ILE A 249 2.75 -19.99 20.03
C ILE A 249 3.71 -19.76 18.87
N LYS A 250 3.17 -19.65 17.66
CA LYS A 250 3.91 -19.24 16.46
C LYS A 250 3.68 -17.75 16.21
N VAL A 251 4.76 -17.02 15.95
CA VAL A 251 4.71 -15.61 15.59
C VAL A 251 4.16 -15.50 14.16
N PRO A 252 3.14 -14.66 13.90
CA PRO A 252 2.69 -14.32 12.56
C PRO A 252 3.85 -13.86 11.67
N GLY A 253 3.83 -14.23 10.40
CA GLY A 253 4.85 -13.77 9.47
C GLY A 253 4.71 -14.30 8.05
N VAL A 254 5.81 -14.67 7.41
CA VAL A 254 5.88 -14.95 5.97
C VAL A 254 4.97 -16.09 5.51
N ARG A 255 4.63 -17.03 6.41
CA ARG A 255 3.64 -18.09 6.11
C ARG A 255 2.29 -17.52 5.73
N GLU A 256 1.79 -16.51 6.44
CA GLU A 256 0.46 -15.94 6.19
C GLU A 256 0.41 -15.30 4.80
N LEU A 257 1.46 -14.59 4.41
CA LEU A 257 1.59 -14.03 3.06
C LEU A 257 1.65 -15.13 2.00
N ALA A 258 2.50 -16.14 2.22
CA ALA A 258 2.67 -17.25 1.29
C ALA A 258 1.36 -18.02 1.04
N VAL A 259 0.55 -18.22 2.08
CA VAL A 259 -0.68 -19.04 2.00
C VAL A 259 -1.89 -18.21 1.62
N GLU A 260 -2.11 -17.07 2.26
CA GLU A 260 -3.36 -16.30 2.10
C GLU A 260 -3.29 -15.33 0.91
N ASP A 261 -2.12 -14.74 0.64
CA ASP A 261 -1.94 -13.87 -0.55
C ASP A 261 -1.41 -14.64 -1.76
N ASN A 262 -1.00 -15.91 -1.58
CA ASN A 262 -0.42 -16.77 -2.61
C ASN A 262 0.78 -16.08 -3.32
N VAL A 263 1.68 -15.52 -2.52
CA VAL A 263 2.89 -14.83 -3.02
C VAL A 263 4.16 -15.63 -2.73
N PRO A 264 5.20 -15.54 -3.58
CA PRO A 264 6.48 -16.20 -3.33
C PRO A 264 7.20 -15.57 -2.13
N VAL A 265 7.94 -16.42 -1.41
CA VAL A 265 8.88 -16.04 -0.34
C VAL A 265 10.30 -16.17 -0.87
N TYR A 266 10.92 -15.03 -1.13
CA TYR A 266 12.28 -14.92 -1.65
C TYR A 266 13.30 -14.92 -0.51
N ILE A 267 14.17 -15.91 -0.52
CA ILE A 267 15.16 -16.11 0.55
C ILE A 267 16.43 -16.74 -0.01
N ASN A 268 17.58 -16.42 0.57
CA ASN A 268 18.82 -17.09 0.21
C ASN A 268 18.72 -18.61 0.44
N LYS A 269 19.29 -19.40 -0.47
CA LYS A 269 19.22 -20.86 -0.43
C LYS A 269 19.72 -21.48 0.88
N PHE A 270 20.65 -20.84 1.59
CA PHE A 270 21.26 -21.38 2.81
C PHE A 270 20.33 -21.28 4.03
N ASP A 271 19.35 -20.38 4.00
CA ASP A 271 18.34 -20.21 5.06
C ASP A 271 16.97 -20.78 4.68
N ALA A 272 16.78 -21.13 3.40
CA ALA A 272 15.50 -21.51 2.83
C ALA A 272 14.85 -22.72 3.52
N GLU A 273 15.62 -23.75 3.86
CA GLU A 273 15.11 -24.93 4.55
C GLU A 273 14.70 -24.61 5.99
N THR A 274 15.50 -23.82 6.71
CA THR A 274 15.19 -23.38 8.07
C THR A 274 13.88 -22.62 8.10
N VAL A 275 13.69 -21.62 7.21
CA VAL A 275 12.43 -20.85 7.13
C VAL A 275 11.26 -21.74 6.74
N GLN A 276 11.43 -22.64 5.77
CA GLN A 276 10.38 -23.57 5.38
C GLN A 276 9.89 -24.40 6.58
N ILE A 277 10.80 -24.94 7.38
CA ILE A 277 10.47 -25.80 8.52
C ILE A 277 9.95 -25.01 9.71
N SER A 278 10.65 -23.94 10.13
CA SER A 278 10.32 -23.19 11.35
C SER A 278 9.01 -22.40 11.23
N ASN A 279 8.62 -22.03 10.00
CA ASN A 279 7.42 -21.27 9.71
C ASN A 279 6.31 -22.13 9.07
N ASP A 280 6.55 -23.41 8.77
CA ASP A 280 5.68 -24.26 7.94
C ASP A 280 5.34 -23.65 6.57
N VAL A 281 6.23 -22.91 5.91
CA VAL A 281 5.94 -22.35 4.58
C VAL A 281 5.86 -23.48 3.55
N PRO A 282 4.85 -23.53 2.66
CA PRO A 282 4.82 -24.52 1.59
C PRO A 282 6.09 -24.45 0.73
N SER A 283 6.72 -25.58 0.45
CA SER A 283 7.96 -25.61 -0.35
C SER A 283 7.77 -24.99 -1.74
N SER A 284 6.57 -25.06 -2.32
CA SER A 284 6.21 -24.44 -3.59
C SER A 284 6.20 -22.90 -3.55
N ALA A 285 6.09 -22.29 -2.37
CA ALA A 285 6.14 -20.85 -2.20
C ALA A 285 7.57 -20.32 -1.97
N ILE A 286 8.52 -21.19 -1.60
CA ILE A 286 9.91 -20.79 -1.35
C ILE A 286 10.66 -20.60 -2.69
N ALA A 287 11.08 -19.38 -2.94
CA ALA A 287 11.96 -19.01 -4.04
C ALA A 287 13.40 -18.82 -3.53
N LYS A 288 14.24 -19.85 -3.75
CA LYS A 288 15.64 -19.85 -3.32
C LYS A 288 16.48 -18.92 -4.19
N LEU A 289 17.21 -18.01 -3.55
CA LEU A 289 18.09 -17.05 -4.18
C LEU A 289 19.57 -17.41 -4.00
N GLU A 290 20.34 -17.03 -5.02
CA GLU A 290 21.80 -17.07 -5.05
C GLU A 290 22.35 -15.65 -4.91
N ASP A 291 23.66 -15.52 -4.69
CA ASP A 291 24.32 -14.21 -4.72
C ASP A 291 24.12 -13.52 -6.08
N SER A 292 23.97 -12.20 -6.08
CA SER A 292 23.69 -11.39 -7.28
C SER A 292 22.36 -11.66 -7.98
N ALA A 293 21.44 -12.41 -7.37
CA ALA A 293 20.08 -12.55 -7.89
C ALA A 293 19.39 -11.18 -8.02
N ILE A 294 18.49 -11.06 -9.00
CA ILE A 294 17.70 -9.85 -9.22
C ILE A 294 16.23 -10.24 -9.30
N ILE A 295 15.40 -9.56 -8.52
CA ILE A 295 13.94 -9.65 -8.61
C ILE A 295 13.40 -8.29 -9.03
N SER A 296 12.42 -8.31 -9.93
CA SER A 296 11.73 -7.10 -10.36
C SER A 296 10.36 -7.01 -9.70
N VAL A 297 10.02 -5.82 -9.20
CA VAL A 297 8.68 -5.44 -8.77
C VAL A 297 8.28 -4.27 -9.66
N GLY A 298 7.44 -4.53 -10.65
CA GLY A 298 7.27 -3.58 -11.77
C GLY A 298 8.63 -3.22 -12.40
N SER A 299 8.95 -1.93 -12.40
CA SER A 299 10.22 -1.38 -12.88
C SER A 299 11.34 -1.34 -11.84
N ILE A 300 11.03 -1.57 -10.56
CA ILE A 300 12.01 -1.56 -9.45
C ILE A 300 12.77 -2.87 -9.40
N LYS A 301 14.11 -2.77 -9.39
CA LYS A 301 15.02 -3.92 -9.31
C LYS A 301 15.59 -4.07 -7.90
N LEU A 302 15.38 -5.24 -7.31
CA LEU A 302 15.95 -5.65 -6.04
C LEU A 302 17.17 -6.52 -6.34
N HIS A 303 18.37 -6.01 -6.06
CA HIS A 303 19.63 -6.71 -6.27
C HIS A 303 20.08 -7.35 -4.95
N PHE A 304 20.13 -8.68 -4.92
CA PHE A 304 20.46 -9.44 -3.73
C PHE A 304 21.97 -9.62 -3.61
N ILE A 305 22.49 -9.33 -2.42
CA ILE A 305 23.90 -9.49 -2.08
C ILE A 305 23.94 -10.50 -0.93
N HIS A 306 24.50 -11.68 -1.16
CA HIS A 306 24.69 -12.67 -0.10
C HIS A 306 25.74 -12.14 0.89
N THR A 307 25.34 -12.00 2.15
CA THR A 307 26.14 -11.40 3.22
C THR A 307 26.13 -12.28 4.47
N PRO A 308 26.70 -13.50 4.40
CA PRO A 308 26.73 -14.42 5.53
C PRO A 308 27.51 -13.83 6.70
N GLY A 309 27.17 -14.27 7.90
CA GLY A 309 27.87 -13.91 9.13
C GLY A 309 26.97 -13.99 10.35
N HIS A 310 25.85 -13.28 10.32
CA HIS A 310 24.82 -13.39 11.36
C HIS A 310 24.06 -14.72 11.23
N THR A 311 23.75 -15.12 10.00
CA THR A 311 23.30 -16.46 9.63
C THR A 311 24.04 -16.92 8.37
N PRO A 312 24.00 -18.22 8.02
CA PRO A 312 24.58 -18.72 6.76
C PRO A 312 23.94 -18.12 5.50
N GLY A 313 22.65 -17.81 5.53
CA GLY A 313 21.89 -17.26 4.40
C GLY A 313 21.61 -15.76 4.46
N SER A 314 22.11 -15.03 5.47
CA SER A 314 21.96 -13.57 5.55
C SER A 314 22.24 -12.88 4.21
N GLN A 315 21.35 -12.00 3.78
CA GLN A 315 21.45 -11.25 2.53
C GLN A 315 20.98 -9.80 2.67
N CYS A 316 21.67 -8.90 1.98
CA CYS A 316 21.25 -7.51 1.81
C CYS A 316 20.54 -7.33 0.47
N ILE A 317 19.66 -6.32 0.39
CA ILE A 317 18.94 -5.96 -0.82
C ILE A 317 19.34 -4.55 -1.24
N LEU A 318 20.11 -4.44 -2.33
CA LEU A 318 20.47 -3.17 -2.94
C LEU A 318 19.40 -2.78 -3.97
N ILE A 319 18.93 -1.54 -3.89
CA ILE A 319 17.91 -0.95 -4.74
C ILE A 319 18.51 0.28 -5.40
N PRO A 320 19.06 0.14 -6.61
CA PRO A 320 19.63 1.27 -7.34
C PRO A 320 18.53 2.27 -7.71
N ARG A 321 18.76 3.57 -7.48
CA ARG A 321 17.80 4.61 -7.90
C ARG A 321 18.51 5.80 -8.53
N PRO A 322 17.84 6.55 -9.43
CA PRO A 322 18.42 7.73 -10.04
C PRO A 322 18.89 8.80 -9.04
N SER A 323 18.18 8.95 -7.92
CA SER A 323 18.49 9.94 -6.89
C SER A 323 19.51 9.44 -5.87
N GLN A 324 19.30 8.23 -5.36
CA GLN A 324 20.11 7.63 -4.30
C GLN A 324 19.78 6.15 -4.12
N ASP A 325 20.83 5.32 -4.15
CA ASP A 325 20.75 3.89 -3.87
C ASP A 325 20.33 3.65 -2.41
N LEU A 326 19.48 2.65 -2.23
CA LEU A 326 19.09 2.15 -0.91
C LEU A 326 19.61 0.73 -0.71
N LEU A 327 20.08 0.44 0.49
CA LEU A 327 20.48 -0.90 0.91
C LEU A 327 19.63 -1.29 2.12
N LEU A 328 18.80 -2.31 1.99
CA LEU A 328 18.23 -3.00 3.15
C LEU A 328 19.25 -4.02 3.64
N SER A 329 19.81 -3.82 4.82
CA SER A 329 20.95 -4.61 5.30
C SER A 329 20.58 -5.79 6.17
N GLY A 330 19.31 -5.90 6.59
CA GLY A 330 18.89 -6.83 7.63
C GLY A 330 19.86 -6.74 8.82
N ASP A 331 20.30 -7.90 9.27
CA ASP A 331 21.21 -8.03 10.42
C ASP A 331 22.68 -8.10 10.02
N THR A 332 23.01 -7.74 8.78
CA THR A 332 24.41 -7.66 8.34
C THR A 332 25.07 -6.39 8.88
N LEU A 333 24.40 -5.25 8.76
CA LEU A 333 24.95 -3.94 9.12
C LEU A 333 23.86 -3.09 9.77
N PHE A 334 24.16 -2.62 10.97
CA PHE A 334 23.37 -1.63 11.71
C PHE A 334 24.12 -0.31 11.78
N ILE A 335 23.52 0.68 12.44
CA ILE A 335 24.17 1.97 12.67
C ILE A 335 25.23 1.80 13.74
N GLY A 336 26.51 1.78 13.33
CA GLY A 336 27.63 1.61 14.24
C GLY A 336 27.73 0.23 14.91
N SER A 337 27.05 -0.79 14.38
CA SER A 337 27.12 -2.19 14.83
C SER A 337 26.76 -3.18 13.70
N CYS A 338 26.73 -4.47 14.00
CA CYS A 338 26.22 -5.52 13.12
C CYS A 338 25.37 -6.51 13.93
N GLY A 339 24.72 -7.45 13.24
CA GLY A 339 24.07 -8.58 13.88
C GLY A 339 25.04 -9.38 14.73
N ARG A 340 24.47 -10.05 15.75
CA ARG A 340 25.24 -10.85 16.71
C ARG A 340 25.96 -12.01 16.02
N LEU A 341 27.10 -12.41 16.61
CA LEU A 341 28.01 -13.43 16.06
C LEU A 341 28.28 -14.59 17.04
N ASP A 342 27.44 -14.70 18.05
CA ASP A 342 27.61 -15.62 19.18
C ASP A 342 26.63 -16.81 19.16
N LEU A 343 25.84 -16.97 18.09
CA LEU A 343 25.00 -18.15 17.88
C LEU A 343 25.79 -19.27 17.16
N PRO A 344 25.39 -20.55 17.31
CA PRO A 344 26.15 -21.69 16.80
C PRO A 344 26.44 -21.68 15.30
N ASP A 345 25.58 -21.04 14.52
CA ASP A 345 25.62 -20.96 13.06
C ASP A 345 26.09 -19.60 12.52
N CYS A 346 26.46 -18.66 13.41
CA CYS A 346 27.15 -17.44 13.02
C CYS A 346 28.59 -17.72 12.55
N ASP A 347 29.14 -16.83 11.72
CA ASP A 347 30.54 -16.87 11.29
C ASP A 347 31.14 -15.46 11.26
N ALA A 348 32.01 -15.16 12.22
CA ALA A 348 32.68 -13.87 12.33
C ALA A 348 33.59 -13.55 11.13
N LYS A 349 34.20 -14.55 10.49
CA LYS A 349 35.04 -14.36 9.30
C LYS A 349 34.18 -14.08 8.07
N ALA A 350 33.04 -14.75 7.95
CA ALA A 350 32.06 -14.47 6.91
C ALA A 350 31.52 -13.04 7.07
N MET A 351 31.14 -12.64 8.29
CA MET A 351 30.68 -11.27 8.59
C MET A 351 31.73 -10.23 8.20
N PHE A 352 33.01 -10.45 8.54
CA PHE A 352 34.11 -9.58 8.12
C PHE A 352 34.14 -9.41 6.60
N THR A 353 34.02 -10.50 5.85
CA THR A 353 34.03 -10.47 4.39
C THR A 353 32.82 -9.71 3.85
N SER A 354 31.63 -9.98 4.38
CA SER A 354 30.38 -9.30 4.04
C SER A 354 30.48 -7.79 4.26
N LEU A 355 30.96 -7.36 5.42
CA LEU A 355 31.13 -5.94 5.75
C LEU A 355 32.27 -5.30 4.94
N GLN A 356 33.48 -5.81 5.05
CA GLN A 356 34.70 -5.13 4.60
C GLN A 356 35.00 -5.33 3.11
N LYS A 357 34.45 -6.37 2.48
CA LYS A 357 34.70 -6.67 1.06
C LYS A 357 33.49 -6.42 0.16
N LYS A 358 32.26 -6.61 0.67
CA LYS A 358 31.03 -6.38 -0.10
C LYS A 358 30.39 -5.02 0.22
N LEU A 359 29.94 -4.79 1.45
CA LEU A 359 29.20 -3.55 1.75
C LEU A 359 30.12 -2.31 1.73
N ALA A 360 31.34 -2.44 2.25
CA ALA A 360 32.35 -1.40 2.18
C ALA A 360 32.93 -1.18 0.78
N SER A 361 32.39 -1.78 -0.30
CA SER A 361 32.68 -1.38 -1.69
C SER A 361 31.56 -0.58 -2.35
N LEU A 362 30.40 -0.41 -1.70
CA LEU A 362 29.26 0.33 -2.25
C LEU A 362 29.54 1.85 -2.33
N PRO A 363 28.81 2.63 -3.15
CA PRO A 363 28.95 4.07 -3.19
C PRO A 363 28.69 4.73 -1.83
N ASP A 364 29.47 5.75 -1.47
CA ASP A 364 29.34 6.51 -0.22
C ASP A 364 27.93 7.08 0.00
N SER A 365 27.26 7.46 -1.09
CA SER A 365 25.89 8.00 -1.08
C SER A 365 24.82 6.97 -0.76
N THR A 366 25.12 5.67 -0.75
CA THR A 366 24.13 4.61 -0.49
C THR A 366 23.60 4.74 0.93
N ARG A 367 22.26 4.86 1.07
CA ARG A 367 21.59 4.83 2.37
C ARG A 367 21.37 3.39 2.82
N VAL A 368 21.67 3.12 4.08
CA VAL A 368 21.57 1.79 4.68
C VAL A 368 20.43 1.78 5.69
N TYR A 369 19.50 0.86 5.50
CA TYR A 369 18.30 0.65 6.31
C TYR A 369 18.40 -0.73 7.01
N PRO A 370 18.60 -0.76 8.33
CA PRO A 370 18.92 -1.97 9.10
C PRO A 370 17.72 -2.89 9.37
N GLY A 371 17.98 -4.10 9.85
CA GLY A 371 16.95 -5.00 10.37
C GLY A 371 16.31 -4.51 11.68
N HIS A 372 17.00 -3.70 12.48
CA HIS A 372 16.53 -3.23 13.79
C HIS A 372 16.86 -1.75 14.08
N ASP A 373 16.03 -1.10 14.90
CA ASP A 373 16.20 0.29 15.34
C ASP A 373 17.09 0.44 16.59
N TYR A 374 18.29 -0.12 16.58
CA TYR A 374 19.21 -0.02 17.72
C TYR A 374 20.04 1.26 17.75
N GLY A 375 20.12 1.97 16.64
CA GLY A 375 20.91 3.20 16.51
C GLY A 375 20.23 4.30 15.70
N GLY A 376 18.95 4.14 15.35
CA GLY A 376 18.19 5.05 14.51
C GLY A 376 17.71 4.42 13.18
N PRO A 377 16.96 5.20 12.38
CA PRO A 377 16.22 4.68 11.24
C PRO A 377 17.07 4.33 10.02
N TYR A 378 18.20 5.00 9.80
CA TYR A 378 19.13 4.71 8.70
C TYR A 378 20.51 5.32 8.94
N THR A 379 21.52 4.79 8.25
CA THR A 379 22.88 5.35 8.13
C THR A 379 23.28 5.45 6.65
N THR A 380 24.52 5.82 6.35
CA THR A 380 25.07 5.79 4.99
C THR A 380 26.35 4.96 4.96
N ILE A 381 26.72 4.45 3.79
CA ILE A 381 28.02 3.77 3.62
C ILE A 381 29.17 4.72 3.99
N ALA A 382 29.07 6.01 3.65
CA ALA A 382 30.04 7.03 4.06
C ALA A 382 30.18 7.14 5.58
N ASP A 383 29.06 7.21 6.31
CA ASP A 383 29.06 7.28 7.77
C ASP A 383 29.65 6.04 8.40
N GLU A 384 29.25 4.85 7.96
CA GLU A 384 29.77 3.60 8.50
C GLU A 384 31.25 3.39 8.20
N ARG A 385 31.74 3.85 7.03
CA ARG A 385 33.17 3.83 6.70
C ARG A 385 33.99 4.80 7.54
N ARG A 386 33.40 5.94 7.92
CA ARG A 386 34.09 6.99 8.69
C ARG A 386 34.12 6.68 10.19
N LYS A 387 32.98 6.30 10.76
CA LYS A 387 32.79 6.19 12.22
C LYS A 387 32.15 4.89 12.69
N GLY A 388 31.68 4.03 11.78
CA GLY A 388 30.91 2.84 12.12
C GLY A 388 31.64 1.51 11.85
N PHE A 389 30.87 0.50 11.42
CA PHE A 389 31.33 -0.89 11.27
C PHE A 389 31.96 -1.22 9.91
N LEU A 390 31.97 -0.25 8.97
CA LEU A 390 32.70 -0.35 7.71
C LEU A 390 34.06 0.36 7.76
N ARG A 391 34.50 0.84 8.93
CA ARG A 391 35.86 1.36 9.12
C ARG A 391 36.88 0.28 8.76
N PRO A 392 37.97 0.63 8.04
CA PRO A 392 39.00 -0.34 7.71
C PRO A 392 39.59 -1.00 8.96
N ILE A 393 39.56 -2.32 8.99
CA ILE A 393 40.15 -3.16 10.04
C ILE A 393 40.77 -4.41 9.40
N SER A 394 41.83 -4.95 9.99
CA SER A 394 42.39 -6.23 9.53
C SER A 394 41.49 -7.39 9.93
N GLU A 395 41.45 -8.46 9.14
CA GLU A 395 40.70 -9.69 9.49
C GLU A 395 41.13 -10.22 10.85
N ARG A 396 42.45 -10.17 11.14
CA ARG A 396 42.99 -10.62 12.42
C ARG A 396 42.43 -9.85 13.60
N ASP A 397 42.42 -8.51 13.51
CA ASP A 397 41.97 -7.67 14.62
C ASP A 397 40.44 -7.76 14.78
N TRP A 398 39.69 -7.89 13.66
CA TRP A 398 38.25 -8.19 13.71
C TRP A 398 37.95 -9.51 14.41
N LEU A 399 38.63 -10.59 14.01
CA LEU A 399 38.45 -11.90 14.63
C LEU A 399 38.85 -11.87 16.10
N GLN A 400 39.87 -11.10 16.48
CA GLN A 400 40.25 -10.94 17.88
C GLN A 400 39.15 -10.24 18.71
N GLN A 401 38.45 -9.27 18.13
CA GLN A 401 37.32 -8.58 18.79
C GLN A 401 36.08 -9.45 18.96
N HIS A 402 35.91 -10.46 18.09
CA HIS A 402 34.73 -11.31 18.02
C HIS A 402 35.05 -12.79 18.30
N ARG A 403 36.18 -13.06 18.96
CA ARG A 403 36.45 -14.38 19.54
C ARG A 403 35.55 -14.55 20.75
N MET A 404 34.67 -15.54 20.68
CA MET A 404 34.02 -16.11 21.85
C MET A 404 35.02 -16.92 22.68
#